data_AF-A0A151G1Y6-F1
#
_entry.id   AF-A0A151G1Y6-F1
#
_cell.length_a   1.000
_cell.length_b   1.000
_cell.length_c   1.000
_cell.angle_alpha   90.00
_cell.angle_beta   90.00
_cell.angle_gamma   90.00
#
_symmetry.space_group_name_H-M   'P 1'
#
loop_
_entity.id
_entity.type
_entity.pdbx_description
1 polymer ?
#
loop_
_entity_poly.entity_id
_entity_poly.type
_entity_poly.pdbx_seq_one_letter_code
_entity_poly.pdbx_strand_id
1 'polypeptide(L)'
;MATTEEYVTSKQIKTRLKRSAGQLDGVLRMMDENRPCEDVLVQLSAVKSSIDKAMKLVIARNINNCVDAMTTADIQNLEHSLDLLLKTK
;
A
#
# COMPACT_ATOMS: atom_id res chain seq x y z
N MET A 1 15.74 -13.91 -25.14
CA MET A 1 16.41 -14.13 -23.84
C MET A 1 15.98 -13.00 -22.92
N ALA A 2 15.27 -13.34 -21.82
CA ALA A 2 14.81 -12.52 -20.70
C ALA A 2 13.95 -11.26 -20.97
N THR A 3 12.64 -11.46 -21.10
CA THR A 3 11.60 -10.46 -20.83
C THR A 3 10.95 -10.79 -19.48
N THR A 4 11.20 -10.00 -18.44
CA THR A 4 10.36 -10.05 -17.22
C THR A 4 10.32 -8.66 -16.60
N GLU A 5 9.32 -7.87 -17.01
CA GLU A 5 8.90 -6.70 -16.24
C GLU A 5 8.50 -7.17 -14.83
N GLU A 6 9.10 -6.55 -13.82
CA GLU A 6 8.87 -6.76 -12.40
C GLU A 6 7.46 -6.28 -12.00
N TYR A 7 6.42 -7.02 -12.38
CA TYR A 7 5.04 -6.64 -12.05
C TYR A 7 4.73 -7.03 -10.59
N VAL A 8 4.24 -6.06 -9.79
CA VAL A 8 3.58 -6.27 -8.47
C VAL A 8 2.29 -7.11 -8.66
N THR A 9 2.43 -8.40 -8.97
CA THR A 9 1.28 -9.30 -9.21
C THR A 9 1.15 -10.31 -8.10
N SER A 10 1.14 -9.85 -6.85
CA SER A 10 0.48 -10.67 -5.85
C SER A 10 -1.00 -10.44 -5.84
N LYS A 11 -1.70 -11.52 -6.16
CA LYS A 11 -3.13 -11.71 -5.90
C LYS A 11 -3.51 -11.21 -4.50
N GLN A 12 -2.65 -11.40 -3.48
CA GLN A 12 -2.93 -10.91 -2.13
C GLN A 12 -2.92 -9.38 -2.03
N ILE A 13 -1.96 -8.71 -2.67
CA ILE A 13 -1.89 -7.23 -2.69
C ILE A 13 -3.08 -6.66 -3.45
N LYS A 14 -3.38 -7.21 -4.64
CA LYS A 14 -4.55 -6.82 -5.43
C LYS A 14 -5.86 -7.02 -4.66
N THR A 15 -6.04 -8.14 -3.97
CA THR A 15 -7.23 -8.39 -3.13
C THR A 15 -7.35 -7.38 -2.00
N ARG A 16 -6.24 -6.98 -1.36
CA ARG A 16 -6.26 -5.95 -0.31
C ARG A 16 -6.66 -4.59 -0.87
N LEU A 17 -6.07 -4.18 -2.00
CA LEU A 17 -6.43 -2.90 -2.64
C LEU A 17 -7.88 -2.87 -3.10
N LYS A 18 -8.42 -3.96 -3.65
CA LYS A 18 -9.85 -4.08 -3.97
C LYS A 18 -10.74 -3.90 -2.74
N ARG A 19 -10.34 -4.45 -1.59
CA ARG A 19 -11.07 -4.23 -0.33
C ARG A 19 -11.01 -2.77 0.11
N SER A 20 -9.82 -2.16 0.06
CA SER A 20 -9.66 -0.73 0.39
C SER A 20 -10.50 0.17 -0.53
N ALA A 21 -10.62 -0.15 -1.81
CA ALA A 21 -11.49 0.56 -2.74
C ALA A 21 -12.95 0.51 -2.29
N GLY A 22 -13.48 -0.67 -1.98
CA GLY A 22 -14.86 -0.80 -1.47
C GLY A 22 -15.08 -0.12 -0.11
N GLN A 23 -14.05 -0.04 0.75
CA GLN A 23 -14.12 0.76 1.98
C GLN A 23 -14.21 2.26 1.67
N LEU A 24 -13.48 2.74 0.66
CA LEU A 24 -13.52 4.13 0.23
C LEU A 24 -14.88 4.49 -0.39
N ASP A 25 -15.47 3.59 -1.19
CA ASP A 25 -16.85 3.74 -1.68
C ASP A 25 -17.84 3.86 -0.52
N GLY A 26 -17.64 3.08 0.54
CA GLY A 26 -18.42 3.17 1.77
C GLY A 26 -18.28 4.52 2.47
N VAL A 27 -17.06 5.08 2.52
CA VAL A 27 -16.81 6.43 3.05
C VAL A 27 -17.55 7.49 2.25
N LEU A 28 -17.49 7.44 0.92
CA LEU A 28 -18.22 8.37 0.05
C LEU A 28 -19.73 8.32 0.32
N ARG A 29 -20.29 7.12 0.44
CA ARG A 29 -21.71 6.95 0.80
C ARG A 29 -22.03 7.54 2.19
N MET A 30 -21.16 7.36 3.18
CA MET A 30 -21.36 7.97 4.50
C MET A 30 -21.37 9.50 4.43
N MET A 31 -20.59 10.10 3.54
CA MET A 31 -20.60 11.53 3.30
C MET A 31 -21.91 11.98 2.64
N ASP A 32 -22.38 11.25 1.63
CA ASP A 32 -23.67 11.51 0.98
C ASP A 32 -24.85 11.41 1.97
N GLU A 33 -24.75 10.49 2.93
CA GLU A 33 -25.70 10.28 4.04
C GLU A 33 -25.55 11.31 5.18
N ASN A 34 -24.64 12.29 5.07
CA ASN A 34 -24.34 13.28 6.12
C ASN A 34 -24.04 12.66 7.50
N ARG A 35 -23.29 11.56 7.51
CA ARG A 35 -22.86 10.90 8.76
C ARG A 35 -21.92 11.80 9.58
N PRO A 36 -21.86 11.62 10.92
CA PRO A 36 -20.94 12.39 11.77
C PRO A 36 -19.49 12.30 11.29
N CYS A 37 -18.76 13.42 11.39
CA CYS A 37 -17.35 13.48 10.99
C CYS A 37 -16.48 12.45 11.72
N GLU A 38 -16.77 12.16 12.99
CA GLU A 38 -16.06 11.14 13.77
C GLU A 38 -16.18 9.74 13.16
N ASP A 39 -17.39 9.35 12.74
CA ASP A 39 -17.63 8.06 12.06
C ASP A 39 -16.84 7.98 10.74
N VAL A 40 -16.84 9.07 9.96
CA VAL A 40 -16.10 9.17 8.69
C VAL A 40 -14.58 9.07 8.94
N LEU A 41 -14.06 9.75 9.97
CA LEU A 41 -12.65 9.71 10.36
C LEU A 41 -12.21 8.31 10.78
N VAL A 42 -13.04 7.56 11.50
CA VAL A 42 -12.78 6.16 11.86
C VAL A 42 -12.64 5.29 10.61
N GLN A 43 -13.53 5.44 9.64
CA GLN A 43 -13.46 4.67 8.39
C GLN A 43 -12.26 5.05 7.53
N LEU A 44 -11.96 6.35 7.39
CA LEU A 44 -10.76 6.81 6.70
C LEU A 44 -9.48 6.27 7.34
N SER A 45 -9.42 6.22 8.68
CA SER A 45 -8.29 5.63 9.41
C SER A 45 -8.14 4.14 9.13
N ALA A 46 -9.26 3.41 9.02
CA ALA A 46 -9.25 2.00 8.63
C ALA A 46 -8.75 1.78 7.19
N VAL A 47 -9.18 2.64 6.25
CA VAL A 47 -8.67 2.63 4.87
C VAL A 47 -7.17 2.88 4.85
N LYS A 48 -6.69 3.92 5.53
CA LYS A 48 -5.26 4.23 5.63
C LYS A 48 -4.46 3.04 6.14
N SER A 49 -4.89 2.41 7.25
CA SER A 49 -4.22 1.23 7.81
C SER A 49 -4.16 0.05 6.84
N SER A 50 -5.22 -0.16 6.05
CA SER A 50 -5.25 -1.20 5.02
C SER A 50 -4.25 -0.93 3.88
N ILE A 51 -4.17 0.32 3.42
CA ILE A 51 -3.22 0.75 2.39
C ILE A 51 -1.78 0.65 2.91
N ASP A 52 -1.50 1.10 4.14
CA ASP A 52 -0.18 0.99 4.78
C ASP A 52 0.32 -0.47 4.78
N LYS A 53 -0.56 -1.43 5.06
CA LYS A 53 -0.23 -2.87 5.00
C LYS A 53 0.05 -3.33 3.58
N ALA A 54 -0.68 -2.86 2.58
CA ALA A 54 -0.43 -3.19 1.18
C ALA A 54 0.93 -2.64 0.73
N MET A 55 1.27 -1.41 1.09
CA MET A 55 2.56 -0.77 0.78
C MET A 55 3.72 -1.56 1.40
N LYS A 56 3.62 -1.94 2.68
CA LYS A 56 4.63 -2.80 3.35
C LYS A 56 4.86 -4.12 2.62
N LEU A 57 3.80 -4.74 2.10
CA LEU A 57 3.92 -5.99 1.33
C LEU A 57 4.59 -5.79 -0.04
N VAL A 58 4.36 -4.64 -0.69
CA VAL A 58 5.04 -4.29 -1.93
C VAL A 58 6.54 -4.11 -1.67
N ILE A 59 6.90 -3.35 -0.64
CA ILE A 59 8.30 -3.13 -0.26
C ILE A 59 8.96 -4.46 0.11
N ALA A 60 8.34 -5.27 0.97
CA ALA A 60 8.90 -6.57 1.36
C ALA A 60 9.17 -7.50 0.16
N ARG A 61 8.41 -7.37 -0.93
CA ARG A 61 8.66 -8.13 -2.17
C ARG A 61 9.82 -7.56 -2.97
N ASN A 62 9.89 -6.24 -3.10
CA ASN A 62 11.02 -5.58 -3.73
C ASN A 62 12.33 -5.97 -3.02
N ILE A 63 12.35 -6.00 -1.68
CA ILE A 63 13.49 -6.50 -0.90
C ILE A 63 13.81 -7.97 -1.24
N ASN A 64 12.81 -8.87 -1.16
CA ASN A 64 13.03 -10.31 -1.39
C ASN A 64 13.55 -10.62 -2.80
N ASN A 65 13.14 -9.86 -3.81
CA ASN A 65 13.61 -10.03 -5.19
C ASN A 65 15.09 -9.66 -5.36
N CYS A 66 15.67 -8.87 -4.44
CA CYS A 66 17.06 -8.44 -4.51
C CYS A 66 18.03 -9.27 -3.64
N VAL A 67 17.54 -10.26 -2.87
CA VAL A 67 18.34 -10.95 -1.83
C VAL A 67 19.55 -11.73 -2.38
N ASP A 68 19.52 -12.19 -3.63
CA ASP A 68 20.67 -12.91 -4.22
C ASP A 68 21.77 -11.98 -4.80
N ALA A 69 21.51 -10.68 -4.95
CA ALA A 69 22.49 -9.72 -5.48
C ALA A 69 22.15 -8.23 -5.19
N MET A 70 21.96 -7.84 -3.91
CA MET A 70 21.72 -6.43 -3.58
C MET A 70 22.97 -5.58 -3.88
N THR A 71 22.83 -4.63 -4.79
CA THR A 71 23.80 -3.55 -4.99
C THR A 71 23.54 -2.42 -3.99
N THR A 72 24.51 -1.53 -3.79
CA THR A 72 24.33 -0.33 -2.94
C THR A 72 23.17 0.55 -3.42
N ALA A 73 22.86 0.54 -4.72
CA ALA A 73 21.72 1.26 -5.29
C ALA A 73 20.37 0.67 -4.86
N ASP A 74 20.28 -0.66 -4.73
CA ASP A 74 19.05 -1.33 -4.27
C ASP A 74 18.73 -1.01 -2.81
N ILE A 75 19.78 -0.89 -1.98
CA ILE A 75 19.67 -0.48 -0.58
C ILE A 75 19.19 0.97 -0.48
N GLN A 76 19.71 1.88 -1.31
CA GLN A 76 19.28 3.28 -1.35
C GLN A 76 17.83 3.44 -1.82
N ASN A 77 17.40 2.68 -2.83
CA ASN A 77 16.01 2.70 -3.30
C ASN A 77 15.04 2.18 -2.24
N LEU A 78 15.47 1.19 -1.45
CA LEU A 78 14.71 0.67 -0.33
C LEU A 78 14.58 1.71 0.80
N GLU A 79 15.68 2.36 1.17
CA GLU A 79 15.70 3.44 2.16
C GLU A 79 14.76 4.59 1.74
N HIS A 80 14.78 4.98 0.47
CA HIS A 80 13.88 6.01 -0.05
C HIS A 80 12.41 5.59 0.02
N SER A 81 12.10 4.34 -0.32
CA SER A 81 10.74 3.81 -0.23
C SER A 81 10.22 3.74 1.21
N LEU A 82 11.10 3.41 2.17
CA LEU A 82 10.78 3.43 3.59
C LEU A 82 10.57 4.85 4.11
N ASP A 83 11.40 5.80 3.70
CA ASP A 83 11.27 7.22 4.06
C ASP A 83 9.94 7.83 3.57
N LEU A 84 9.51 7.51 2.34
CA LEU A 84 8.19 7.89 1.83
C LEU A 84 7.04 7.36 2.69
N LEU A 85 7.14 6.13 3.21
CA LEU A 85 6.12 5.58 4.11
C LEU A 85 6.15 6.19 5.51
N LEU A 86 7.32 6.52 6.02
CA LEU A 86 7.49 7.06 7.38
C LEU A 86 7.17 8.56 7.47
N LYS A 87 7.23 9.28 6.35
CA LYS A 87 6.84 10.70 6.25
C LYS A 87 5.34 10.95 6.33
N THR A 88 4.51 9.93 6.15
CA THR A 88 3.04 10.00 6.26
C THR A 88 2.51 10.10 7.72
N LYS A 89 3.26 10.75 8.62
CA LYS A 89 2.83 11.01 10.00
C LYS A 89 1.67 11.99 10.05
#